data_AF-A0A957KYU5-F1
#
_entry.id   AF-A0A957KYU5-F1
#
_cell.length_a   1.000
_cell.length_b   1.000
_cell.length_c   1.000
_cell.angle_alpha   90.00
_cell.angle_beta   90.00
_cell.angle_gamma   90.00
#
_symmetry.space_group_name_H-M   'P 1'
#
loop_
_entity.id
_entity.type
_entity.pdbx_description
1 polymer ?
#
loop_
_entity_poly.entity_id
_entity_poly.type
_entity_poly.pdbx_seq_one_letter_code
_entity_poly.pdbx_strand_id
1 'polypeptide(L)'
;DRVAALAGGLDWQMPGPQARHVQHVIDAVNAGALSEAVLDESVRRILGIVAKAAQTPKGGEFDTIAHHALARQIAAEGMVLLKNNGLLPLKG
;
A
#
# COMPACT_ATOMS: atom_id res chain seq x y z
N ASP A 1 -9.18 14.49 -11.28
CA ASP A 1 -10.07 13.81 -12.23
C ASP A 1 -9.94 12.31 -12.04
N ARG A 2 -11.06 11.59 -11.82
CA ARG A 2 -11.02 10.13 -11.59
C ARG A 2 -10.77 9.35 -12.88
N VAL A 3 -11.29 9.82 -14.02
CA VAL A 3 -11.17 9.13 -15.30
C VAL A 3 -9.73 9.16 -15.77
N ALA A 4 -9.10 10.34 -15.74
CA ALA A 4 -7.68 10.49 -16.06
C ALA A 4 -6.77 9.69 -15.12
N ALA A 5 -7.08 9.64 -13.81
CA ALA A 5 -6.30 8.86 -12.85
C ALA A 5 -6.39 7.36 -13.13
N LEU A 6 -7.58 6.85 -13.47
CA LEU A 6 -7.78 5.44 -13.83
C LEU A 6 -7.06 5.09 -15.14
N ALA A 7 -7.14 5.96 -16.15
CA ALA A 7 -6.36 5.82 -17.40
C ALA A 7 -4.84 5.84 -17.14
N GLY A 8 -4.39 6.62 -16.16
CA GLY A 8 -3.00 6.66 -15.69
C GLY A 8 -2.58 5.46 -14.83
N GLY A 9 -3.46 4.48 -14.60
CA GLY A 9 -3.15 3.26 -13.85
C GLY A 9 -3.40 3.36 -12.33
N LEU A 10 -4.06 4.40 -11.83
CA LEU A 10 -4.49 4.45 -10.42
C LEU A 10 -5.73 3.60 -10.22
N ASP A 11 -5.51 2.34 -9.85
CA ASP A 11 -6.59 1.36 -9.72
C ASP A 11 -7.56 1.71 -8.58
N TRP A 12 -7.02 2.13 -7.45
CA TRP A 12 -7.76 2.30 -6.20
C TRP A 12 -7.75 3.74 -5.70
N GLN A 13 -8.94 4.31 -5.45
CA GLN A 13 -9.09 5.66 -4.87
C GLN A 13 -9.34 5.57 -3.36
N MET A 14 -8.59 6.35 -2.57
CA MET A 14 -8.83 6.54 -1.14
C MET A 14 -8.83 8.02 -0.77
N PRO A 15 -9.69 8.44 0.18
CA PRO A 15 -10.84 7.69 0.70
C PRO A 15 -11.94 7.57 -0.36
N GLY A 16 -12.78 6.54 -0.25
CA GLY A 16 -13.86 6.30 -1.20
C GLY A 16 -14.78 5.14 -0.78
N PRO A 17 -15.88 4.89 -1.52
CA PRO A 17 -16.25 5.55 -2.78
C PRO A 17 -16.91 6.93 -2.62
N GLN A 18 -16.69 7.83 -3.60
CA GLN A 18 -17.46 9.07 -3.74
C GLN A 18 -18.43 8.93 -4.92
N ALA A 19 -19.73 9.07 -4.69
CA ALA A 19 -20.77 8.83 -5.71
C ALA A 19 -20.51 9.59 -7.03
N ARG A 20 -20.10 10.87 -6.94
CA ARG A 20 -19.74 11.68 -8.12
C ARG A 20 -18.62 11.07 -8.98
N HIS A 21 -17.61 10.47 -8.36
CA HIS A 21 -16.47 9.89 -9.07
C HIS A 21 -16.83 8.56 -9.72
N VAL A 22 -17.70 7.79 -9.07
CA VAL A 22 -18.26 6.57 -9.66
C VAL A 22 -19.07 6.94 -10.91
N GLN A 23 -19.96 7.93 -10.81
CA GLN A 23 -20.76 8.37 -11.94
C GLN A 23 -19.90 8.89 -13.10
N HIS A 24 -18.85 9.69 -12.84
CA HIS A 24 -17.95 10.16 -13.88
C HIS A 24 -17.25 9.03 -14.64
N VAL A 25 -16.89 7.94 -13.97
CA VAL A 25 -16.27 6.77 -14.64
C VAL A 25 -17.31 6.04 -15.48
N ILE A 26 -18.53 5.84 -14.96
CA ILE A 26 -19.63 5.22 -15.71
C ILE A 26 -19.91 6.03 -16.98
N ASP A 27 -20.06 7.35 -16.84
CA ASP A 27 -20.34 8.25 -17.96
C ASP A 27 -19.21 8.22 -18.99
N ALA A 28 -17.95 8.21 -18.54
CA ALA A 28 -16.80 8.16 -19.43
C ALA A 28 -16.68 6.83 -20.21
N VAL A 29 -17.04 5.69 -19.60
CA VAL A 29 -17.09 4.40 -20.29
C VAL A 29 -18.23 4.38 -21.31
N ASN A 30 -19.43 4.78 -20.90
CA ASN A 30 -20.60 4.83 -21.78
C ASN A 30 -20.41 5.78 -22.98
N ALA A 31 -19.69 6.89 -22.77
CA ALA A 31 -19.35 7.85 -23.82
C ALA A 31 -18.13 7.43 -24.67
N GLY A 32 -17.47 6.30 -24.35
CA GLY A 32 -16.26 5.84 -25.05
C GLY A 32 -15.00 6.66 -24.77
N ALA A 33 -15.04 7.63 -23.85
CA ALA A 33 -13.89 8.42 -23.42
C ALA A 33 -12.90 7.60 -22.56
N LEU A 34 -13.37 6.52 -21.95
CA LEU A 34 -12.56 5.51 -21.29
C LEU A 34 -12.91 4.14 -21.86
N SER A 35 -11.91 3.39 -22.34
CA SER A 35 -12.14 2.01 -22.77
C SER A 35 -12.52 1.14 -21.58
N GLU A 36 -13.58 0.33 -21.73
CA GLU A 36 -13.99 -0.66 -20.73
C GLU A 36 -12.84 -1.63 -20.39
N ALA A 37 -11.99 -1.98 -21.35
CA ALA A 37 -10.81 -2.82 -21.11
C ALA A 37 -9.84 -2.23 -20.07
N VAL A 38 -9.74 -0.90 -19.97
CA VAL A 38 -8.92 -0.22 -18.95
C VAL A 38 -9.56 -0.40 -17.56
N LEU A 39 -10.89 -0.32 -17.49
CA LEU A 39 -11.63 -0.56 -16.25
C LEU A 39 -11.50 -2.03 -15.82
N ASP A 40 -11.68 -2.97 -16.74
CA ASP A 40 -11.54 -4.41 -16.49
C ASP A 40 -10.15 -4.79 -15.99
N GLU A 41 -9.11 -4.20 -16.59
CA GLU A 41 -7.73 -4.38 -16.16
C GLU A 41 -7.53 -3.96 -14.71
N SER A 42 -8.07 -2.78 -14.37
CA SER A 42 -7.98 -2.25 -13.02
C SER A 42 -8.71 -3.13 -12.00
N VAL A 43 -9.94 -3.56 -12.33
CA VAL A 43 -10.75 -4.46 -11.50
C VAL A 43 -10.02 -5.80 -11.30
N ARG A 44 -9.45 -6.38 -12.36
CA ARG A 44 -8.74 -7.66 -12.29
C ARG A 44 -7.53 -7.61 -11.35
N ARG A 45 -6.76 -6.52 -11.36
CA ARG A 45 -5.61 -6.34 -10.43
C ARG A 45 -6.09 -6.29 -8.98
N ILE A 46 -7.15 -5.54 -8.71
CA ILE A 46 -7.76 -5.44 -7.39
C ILE A 46 -8.27 -6.81 -6.94
N LEU A 47 -9.02 -7.53 -7.78
CA LEU A 47 -9.50 -8.87 -7.47
C LEU A 47 -8.35 -9.86 -7.24
N GLY A 48 -7.24 -9.72 -7.96
CA GLY A 48 -6.02 -10.50 -7.72
C GLY A 48 -5.44 -10.27 -6.33
N ILE A 49 -5.40 -9.02 -5.84
CA ILE A 49 -4.99 -8.69 -4.47
C ILE A 49 -5.98 -9.27 -3.46
N VAL A 50 -7.29 -9.13 -3.70
CA VAL A 50 -8.33 -9.68 -2.83
C VAL A 50 -8.21 -11.20 -2.73
N ALA A 51 -7.98 -11.90 -3.83
CA ALA A 51 -7.78 -13.35 -3.84
C ALA A 51 -6.55 -13.78 -3.03
N LYS A 52 -5.41 -13.08 -3.20
CA LYS A 52 -4.20 -13.32 -2.39
C LYS A 52 -4.46 -13.07 -0.90
N ALA A 53 -5.15 -11.97 -0.58
CA ALA A 53 -5.50 -11.63 0.78
C ALA A 53 -6.46 -12.65 1.41
N ALA A 54 -7.39 -13.21 0.63
CA ALA A 54 -8.33 -14.24 1.10
C ALA A 54 -7.63 -15.56 1.42
N GLN A 55 -6.57 -15.91 0.68
CA GLN A 55 -5.74 -17.10 0.94
C GLN A 55 -4.79 -16.91 2.13
N THR A 56 -4.55 -15.67 2.56
CA THR A 56 -3.67 -15.39 3.70
C THR A 56 -4.39 -15.79 5.00
N PRO A 57 -3.80 -16.69 5.82
CA PRO A 57 -4.37 -17.07 7.11
C PRO A 57 -4.72 -15.82 7.94
N LYS A 58 -5.93 -15.82 8.52
CA LYS A 58 -6.44 -14.71 9.34
C LYS A 58 -6.39 -15.11 10.80
N GLY A 59 -5.98 -14.16 11.65
CA GLY A 59 -5.74 -14.44 13.06
C GLY A 59 -4.47 -15.26 13.28
N GLY A 60 -4.35 -15.82 14.46
CA GLY A 60 -3.13 -16.46 14.94
C GLY A 60 -2.39 -15.59 15.94
N GLU A 61 -1.67 -16.24 16.85
CA GLU A 61 -0.75 -15.58 17.76
C GLU A 61 0.55 -15.27 17.01
N PHE A 62 1.20 -14.18 17.40
CA PHE A 62 2.54 -13.86 16.94
C PHE A 62 3.47 -13.79 18.15
N ASP A 63 4.73 -14.14 17.95
CA ASP A 63 5.72 -14.11 19.00
C ASP A 63 6.17 -12.67 19.26
N THR A 64 5.61 -12.07 20.31
CA THR A 64 5.94 -10.71 20.73
C THR A 64 7.40 -10.57 21.15
N ILE A 65 7.99 -11.60 21.76
CA ILE A 65 9.39 -11.57 22.22
C ILE A 65 10.31 -11.60 21.00
N ALA A 66 10.07 -12.50 20.06
CA ALA A 66 10.85 -12.56 18.82
C ALA A 66 10.73 -11.28 17.99
N HIS A 67 9.52 -10.72 17.87
CA HIS A 67 9.31 -9.45 17.16
C HIS A 67 10.05 -8.28 17.84
N HIS A 68 10.02 -8.20 19.17
CA HIS A 68 10.76 -7.17 19.90
C HIS A 68 12.28 -7.33 19.77
N ALA A 69 12.79 -8.58 19.79
CA ALA A 69 14.20 -8.85 19.58
C ALA A 69 14.65 -8.38 18.18
N LEU A 70 13.87 -8.69 17.14
CA LEU A 70 14.11 -8.23 15.77
C LEU A 70 14.06 -6.69 15.68
N ALA A 71 13.06 -6.06 16.28
CA ALA A 71 12.95 -4.60 16.30
C ALA A 71 14.16 -3.93 16.99
N ARG A 72 14.65 -4.50 18.09
CA ARG A 72 15.86 -4.01 18.78
C ARG A 72 17.11 -4.11 17.90
N GLN A 73 17.24 -5.20 17.14
CA GLN A 73 18.35 -5.35 16.21
C GLN A 73 18.28 -4.30 15.09
N ILE A 74 17.12 -4.14 14.44
CA ILE A 74 16.92 -3.14 13.39
C ILE A 74 17.20 -1.73 13.92
N ALA A 75 16.74 -1.41 15.13
CA ALA A 75 17.03 -0.13 15.76
C ALA A 75 18.53 0.08 16.00
N ALA A 76 19.26 -0.95 16.41
CA ALA A 76 20.70 -0.88 16.60
C ALA A 76 21.44 -0.65 15.27
N GLU A 77 21.03 -1.32 14.21
CA GLU A 77 21.61 -1.19 12.86
C GLU A 77 21.22 0.12 12.16
N GLY A 78 20.06 0.68 12.49
CA GLY A 78 19.56 1.94 11.95
C GLY A 78 20.20 3.19 12.55
N MET A 79 21.00 3.06 13.62
CA MET A 79 21.68 4.21 14.23
C MET A 79 22.84 4.71 13.37
N VAL A 80 22.84 6.01 13.06
CA VAL A 80 23.93 6.66 12.33
C VAL A 80 24.69 7.60 13.27
N LEU A 81 25.96 7.27 13.54
CA LEU A 81 26.85 8.11 14.33
C LEU A 81 27.51 9.18 13.44
N LEU A 82 26.92 10.37 13.38
CA LEU A 82 27.39 11.44 12.51
C LEU A 82 28.71 12.08 12.97
N LYS A 83 28.97 12.10 14.28
CA LYS A 83 30.18 12.68 14.86
C LYS A 83 30.56 11.95 16.14
N ASN A 84 31.84 11.60 16.25
CA ASN A 84 32.42 11.05 17.47
C ASN A 84 33.85 11.55 17.66
N ASN A 85 34.08 12.37 18.69
CA ASN A 85 35.41 12.88 19.04
C ASN A 85 36.17 11.93 19.98
N GLY A 86 35.95 10.61 19.86
CA GLY A 86 36.53 9.59 20.73
C GLY A 86 35.83 9.40 22.09
N LEU A 87 34.67 10.01 22.31
CA LEU A 87 33.90 9.88 23.55
C LEU A 87 33.10 8.58 23.61
N LEU A 88 32.60 8.09 22.48
CA LEU A 88 31.82 6.85 22.42
C LEU A 88 32.70 5.65 22.05
N PRO A 89 32.45 4.45 22.62
CA PRO A 89 31.37 4.14 23.58
C PRO A 89 31.68 4.62 25.01
N LEU A 90 30.63 5.01 25.75
CA LEU A 90 30.76 5.39 27.16
C LEU A 90 31.19 4.18 28.00
N LYS A 91 32.09 4.40 28.96
CA LYS A 91 32.43 3.42 29.99
C LYS A 91 31.49 3.63 31.18
N GLY A 92 30.85 2.56 31.63
CA GLY A 92 30.09 2.51 32.88
C GLY A 92 31.02 2.36 34.08
#